data_AF-A0A932RJ35-F1
#
_entry.id   AF-A0A932RJ35-F1
#
_cell.length_a   1.000
_cell.length_b   1.000
_cell.length_c   1.000
_cell.angle_alpha   90.00
_cell.angle_beta   90.00
_cell.angle_gamma   90.00
#
_symmetry.space_group_name_H-M   'P 1'
#
loop_
_entity.id
_entity.type
_entity.pdbx_description
1 polymer ?
#
loop_
_entity_poly.entity_id
_entity_poly.type
_entity_poly.pdbx_seq_one_letter_code
_entity_poly.pdbx_strand_id
1 'polypeptide(L)'
;MAKVSHILVCQNVDCRVRGSDQVMKALSLQLAEKGRRDITVKSYMCFGACQAGPNMVFYPERTWYAGVRLSDVDAIVDHVMGGPKVEALEGKVDPALRELIYQLLDAGLF
;
A
#
# COMPACT_ATOMS: atom_id res chain seq x y z
N MET A 1 6.68 -18.22 -1.24
CA MET A 1 6.09 -17.01 -0.65
C MET A 1 5.84 -16.01 -1.78
N ALA A 2 4.65 -15.41 -1.86
CA ALA A 2 4.34 -14.46 -2.93
C ALA A 2 5.13 -13.17 -2.72
N LYS A 3 5.94 -12.78 -3.70
CA LYS A 3 6.76 -11.56 -3.65
C LYS A 3 5.89 -10.38 -4.08
N VAL A 4 6.04 -9.24 -3.41
CA VAL A 4 5.40 -7.97 -3.82
C VAL A 4 5.89 -7.59 -5.22
N SER A 5 4.97 -7.32 -6.15
CA SER A 5 5.26 -6.75 -7.46
C SER A 5 4.59 -5.38 -7.67
N HIS A 6 3.48 -5.13 -6.97
CA HIS A 6 2.75 -3.88 -7.02
C HIS A 6 2.48 -3.34 -5.62
N ILE A 7 2.65 -2.03 -5.46
CA ILE A 7 2.17 -1.29 -4.29
C ILE A 7 1.14 -0.29 -4.79
N LEU A 8 -0.13 -0.57 -4.48
CA LEU A 8 -1.28 0.20 -4.91
C LEU A 8 -1.61 1.22 -3.82
N VAL A 9 -1.41 2.51 -4.09
CA VAL A 9 -1.65 3.58 -3.12
C VAL A 9 -2.97 4.26 -3.43
N CYS A 10 -3.86 4.40 -2.44
CA CYS A 10 -5.14 5.08 -2.65
C CYS A 10 -4.91 6.57 -2.92
N GLN A 11 -5.42 7.03 -4.06
CA GLN A 11 -5.28 8.41 -4.53
C GLN A 11 -6.64 9.11 -4.67
N ASN A 12 -7.68 8.64 -3.98
CA ASN A 12 -8.94 9.37 -3.84
C ASN A 12 -8.80 10.58 -2.92
N VAL A 13 -9.78 11.49 -2.97
CA VAL A 13 -9.81 12.77 -2.25
C VAL A 13 -9.41 12.64 -0.77
N ASP A 14 -10.04 11.74 0.00
CA ASP A 14 -9.76 11.62 1.45
C ASP A 14 -8.32 11.16 1.73
N CYS A 15 -7.80 10.18 1.00
CA CYS A 15 -6.42 9.72 1.19
C CYS A 15 -5.40 10.78 0.78
N ARG A 16 -5.66 11.55 -0.30
CA ARG A 16 -4.79 12.65 -0.73
C ARG A 16 -4.74 13.78 0.30
N VAL A 17 -5.90 14.19 0.83
CA VAL A 17 -5.98 15.18 1.91
C VAL A 17 -5.18 14.74 3.14
N ARG A 18 -5.13 13.43 3.40
CA ARG A 18 -4.35 12.82 4.48
C ARG A 18 -2.88 12.54 4.13
N GLY A 19 -2.42 12.94 2.94
CA GLY A 19 -1.01 12.92 2.56
C GLY A 19 -0.56 11.71 1.74
N SER A 20 -1.47 10.99 1.07
CA SER A 20 -1.09 9.83 0.24
C SER A 20 -0.15 10.18 -0.92
N ASP A 21 -0.22 11.40 -1.45
CA ASP A 21 0.68 11.89 -2.52
C ASP A 21 2.15 11.91 -2.04
N GLN A 22 2.38 12.43 -0.82
CA GLN A 22 3.70 12.51 -0.20
C GLN A 22 4.24 11.11 0.10
N VAL A 23 3.39 10.23 0.65
CA VAL A 23 3.74 8.83 0.92
C VAL A 23 4.11 8.11 -0.37
N MET A 24 3.30 8.22 -1.43
CA MET A 24 3.54 7.57 -2.72
C MET A 24 4.86 8.04 -3.35
N LYS A 25 5.14 9.35 -3.29
CA LYS A 25 6.38 9.93 -3.82
C LYS A 25 7.60 9.45 -3.04
N ALA A 26 7.57 9.51 -1.71
CA ALA A 26 8.68 9.09 -0.86
C ALA A 26 8.97 7.59 -1.04
N LEU A 27 7.92 6.76 -1.04
CA LEU A 27 8.03 5.33 -1.27
C LEU A 27 8.66 5.00 -2.62
N SER A 28 8.20 5.66 -3.69
CA SER A 28 8.73 5.43 -5.04
C SER A 28 10.22 5.80 -5.16
N LEU A 29 10.62 6.91 -4.54
CA LEU A 29 12.01 7.37 -4.53
C LEU A 29 12.92 6.39 -3.77
N GLN A 30 12.55 6.02 -2.55
CA GLN A 30 13.36 5.11 -1.74
C GLN A 30 13.49 3.71 -2.34
N LEU A 31 12.42 3.18 -2.95
CA LEU A 31 12.51 1.89 -3.66
C LEU A 31 13.46 1.98 -4.87
N ALA A 32 13.45 3.09 -5.59
CA ALA A 32 14.38 3.31 -6.70
C ALA A 32 15.83 3.41 -6.22
N GLU A 33 16.08 4.13 -5.13
CA GLU A 33 17.41 4.26 -4.48
C GLU A 33 17.95 2.92 -3.98
N LYS A 34 17.07 2.07 -3.41
CA LYS A 34 17.42 0.70 -2.99
C LYS A 34 17.46 -0.31 -4.15
N GLY A 35 17.33 0.14 -5.41
CA GLY A 35 17.46 -0.71 -6.60
C GLY A 35 16.27 -1.65 -6.87
N ARG A 36 15.11 -1.45 -6.22
CA ARG A 36 13.89 -2.27 -6.36
C ARG A 36 13.05 -1.86 -7.56
N ARG A 37 13.63 -2.05 -8.75
CA ARG A 37 12.96 -1.78 -10.04
C ARG A 37 11.92 -2.84 -10.42
N ASP A 38 11.90 -3.96 -9.70
CA ASP A 38 10.94 -5.06 -9.86
C ASP A 38 9.56 -4.76 -9.24
N ILE A 39 9.44 -3.66 -8.48
CA ILE A 39 8.19 -3.25 -7.84
C ILE A 39 7.67 -1.98 -8.50
N THR A 40 6.39 -2.00 -8.89
CA THR A 40 5.70 -0.82 -9.40
C THR A 40 4.82 -0.22 -8.32
N VAL A 41 5.10 1.03 -7.94
CA VAL A 41 4.17 1.84 -7.14
C VAL A 41 3.15 2.47 -8.08
N LYS A 42 1.85 2.22 -7.87
CA LYS A 42 0.77 2.71 -8.73
C LYS A 42 -0.29 3.43 -7.91
N SER A 43 -0.89 4.44 -8.52
CA SER A 43 -2.11 5.07 -8.04
C SER A 43 -3.27 4.07 -8.15
N TYR A 44 -4.07 3.98 -7.10
CA TYR A 44 -5.33 3.24 -7.08
C TYR A 44 -6.47 4.19 -6.76
N MET A 45 -7.61 4.06 -7.45
CA MET A 45 -8.69 5.03 -7.32
C MET A 45 -9.24 5.09 -5.90
N CYS A 46 -9.81 4.01 -5.36
CA CYS A 46 -10.36 4.00 -4.01
C CYS A 46 -10.61 2.57 -3.53
N PHE A 47 -10.22 2.26 -2.29
CA PHE A 47 -10.48 0.95 -1.68
C PHE A 47 -11.74 0.90 -0.81
N GLY A 48 -12.52 1.99 -0.72
CA GLY A 48 -13.70 2.08 0.15
C GLY A 48 -13.41 2.21 1.65
N ALA A 49 -12.14 2.17 2.08
CA ALA A 49 -11.73 2.19 3.48
C ALA A 49 -11.31 3.60 3.99
N CYS A 50 -12.03 4.66 3.60
CA CYS A 50 -11.62 6.05 3.89
C CYS A 50 -11.41 6.32 5.41
N GLN A 51 -12.21 5.68 6.27
CA GLN A 51 -12.10 5.84 7.73
C GLN A 51 -10.74 5.43 8.29
N ALA A 52 -10.05 4.52 7.60
CA ALA A 52 -8.72 4.05 7.97
C ALA A 52 -7.63 4.61 7.04
N GLY A 53 -7.91 5.61 6.19
CA GLY A 53 -6.93 6.15 5.23
C GLY A 53 -5.79 6.96 5.87
N PRO A 54 -4.66 7.15 5.17
CA PRO A 54 -4.31 6.65 3.83
C PRO A 54 -4.16 5.13 3.75
N ASN A 55 -4.58 4.55 2.62
CA ASN A 55 -4.58 3.10 2.39
C ASN A 55 -3.62 2.71 1.27
N MET A 56 -2.94 1.57 1.44
CA MET A 56 -2.14 0.94 0.40
C MET A 56 -2.21 -0.60 0.46
N VAL A 57 -2.15 -1.22 -0.71
CA VAL A 57 -2.20 -2.69 -0.87
C VAL A 57 -0.97 -3.19 -1.61
N PHE A 58 -0.31 -4.19 -1.04
CA PHE A 58 0.85 -4.88 -1.60
C PHE A 58 0.34 -6.15 -2.27
N TYR A 59 0.58 -6.28 -3.57
CA TYR A 59 0.04 -7.35 -4.39
C TYR A 59 1.16 -8.01 -5.20
N PRO A 60 1.16 -9.35 -5.39
CA PRO A 60 0.19 -10.36 -4.92
C PRO A 60 0.37 -10.84 -3.47
N GLU A 61 1.23 -10.21 -2.65
CA GLU A 61 1.45 -10.59 -1.25
C GLU A 61 0.18 -10.50 -0.37
N ARG A 62 -0.78 -9.64 -0.74
CA ARG A 62 -2.02 -9.36 0.00
C ARG A 62 -1.78 -8.78 1.40
N THR A 63 -0.85 -7.83 1.49
CA THR A 63 -0.66 -7.00 2.68
C THR A 63 -1.43 -5.70 2.51
N TRP A 64 -2.19 -5.30 3.52
CA TRP A 64 -2.92 -4.04 3.53
C TRP A 64 -2.41 -3.17 4.66
N TYR A 65 -1.90 -2.00 4.32
CA TYR A 65 -1.55 -0.97 5.30
C TYR A 65 -2.55 0.18 5.27
N ALA A 66 -3.02 0.54 6.46
CA ALA A 66 -4.01 1.56 6.68
C ALA A 66 -3.54 2.55 7.75
N GLY A 67 -3.91 3.81 7.57
CA GLY A 67 -3.50 4.94 8.39
C GLY A 67 -2.04 5.31 8.15
N VAL A 68 -1.54 5.06 6.94
CA VAL A 68 -0.12 5.23 6.60
C VAL A 68 0.26 6.70 6.66
N ARG A 69 1.38 6.99 7.32
CA ARG A 69 1.98 8.32 7.42
C ARG A 69 3.31 8.35 6.70
N LEU A 70 3.80 9.55 6.41
CA LEU A 70 5.11 9.75 5.81
C LEU A 70 6.24 9.15 6.68
N SER A 71 6.08 9.16 8.00
CA SER A 71 7.02 8.54 8.95
C SER A 71 7.12 7.03 8.84
N ASP A 72 6.14 6.37 8.23
CA ASP A 72 6.10 4.90 8.15
C ASP A 72 6.80 4.38 6.88
N VAL A 73 7.18 5.28 5.96
CA VAL A 73 7.74 4.92 4.65
C VAL A 73 9.02 4.08 4.79
N ASP A 74 9.91 4.44 5.71
CA ASP A 74 11.16 3.69 5.91
C ASP A 74 10.90 2.24 6.32
N ALA A 75 9.98 2.03 7.28
CA ALA A 75 9.59 0.70 7.74
C ALA A 75 8.88 -0.11 6.65
N ILE A 76 8.05 0.55 5.84
CA ILE A 76 7.37 -0.07 4.69
C ILE A 76 8.38 -0.51 3.63
N VAL A 77 9.38 0.32 3.34
CA VAL A 77 10.46 -0.05 2.41
C VAL A 77 11.26 -1.22 2.96
N ASP A 78 11.56 -1.24 4.26
CA ASP A 78 12.28 -2.35 4.88
C ASP A 78 11.50 -3.67 4.81
N HIS A 79 10.18 -3.66 5.04
CA HIS A 79 9.30 -4.81 4.79
C HIS A 79 9.47 -5.34 3.36
N VAL A 80 9.41 -4.44 2.38
CA VAL A 80 9.57 -4.80 0.97
C VAL A 80 10.95 -5.39 0.67
N MET A 81 11.99 -4.96 1.38
CA MET A 81 13.36 -5.47 1.27
C MET A 81 13.57 -6.83 1.97
N GLY A 82 12.54 -7.41 2.58
CA GLY A 82 12.60 -8.70 3.30
C GLY A 82 12.62 -8.56 4.82
N GLY A 83 12.43 -7.34 5.34
CA GLY A 83 12.16 -7.11 6.76
C GLY A 83 10.76 -7.56 7.19
N PRO A 84 10.45 -7.46 8.49
CA PRO A 84 9.13 -7.79 9.01
C PRO A 84 8.06 -6.83 8.49
N LYS A 85 6.80 -7.29 8.51
CA LYS A 85 5.64 -6.43 8.23
C LYS A 85 5.49 -5.35 9.30
N VAL A 86 4.89 -4.24 8.91
CA VAL A 86 4.57 -3.14 9.83
C VAL A 86 3.23 -3.44 10.51
N GLU A 87 3.24 -4.31 11.53
CA GLU A 87 2.03 -4.82 12.20
C GLU A 87 1.09 -3.70 12.68
N ALA A 88 1.64 -2.56 13.11
CA ALA A 88 0.89 -1.38 13.54
C ALA A 88 0.02 -0.75 12.44
N LEU A 89 0.21 -1.12 11.17
CA LEU A 89 -0.58 -0.65 10.02
C LEU A 89 -1.60 -1.69 9.51
N GLU A 90 -1.55 -2.94 10.00
CA GLU A 90 -2.44 -4.03 9.60
C GLU A 90 -3.72 -4.08 10.47
N GLY A 91 -4.72 -4.83 10.00
CA GLY A 91 -5.91 -5.17 10.80
C GLY A 91 -6.90 -4.03 11.07
N LYS A 92 -6.74 -2.87 10.44
CA LYS A 92 -7.60 -1.68 10.64
C LYS A 92 -8.78 -1.57 9.68
N VAL A 93 -8.90 -2.48 8.72
CA VAL A 93 -9.93 -2.47 7.69
C VAL A 93 -10.83 -3.70 7.86
N ASP A 94 -12.12 -3.51 7.63
CA ASP A 94 -13.11 -4.59 7.67
C ASP A 94 -12.66 -5.78 6.81
N PRO A 95 -12.64 -7.01 7.36
CA PRO A 95 -12.17 -8.18 6.63
C PRO A 95 -12.95 -8.47 5.35
N ALA A 96 -14.27 -8.25 5.33
CA ALA A 96 -15.09 -8.51 4.15
C ALA A 96 -14.76 -7.53 3.02
N LEU A 97 -14.57 -6.24 3.35
CA LEU A 97 -14.09 -5.24 2.39
C LEU A 97 -12.70 -5.62 1.84
N ARG A 98 -11.78 -6.03 2.72
CA ARG A 98 -10.43 -6.42 2.34
C ARG A 98 -10.44 -7.58 1.34
N GLU A 99 -11.20 -8.64 1.62
CA GLU A 99 -11.31 -9.78 0.71
C GLU A 99 -11.97 -9.40 -0.62
N LEU A 100 -13.01 -8.56 -0.60
CA LEU A 100 -13.64 -8.05 -1.82
C LEU A 100 -12.61 -7.32 -2.71
N ILE A 101 -11.82 -6.42 -2.14
CA ILE A 101 -10.77 -5.72 -2.90
C ILE A 101 -9.76 -6.72 -3.46
N TYR A 102 -9.32 -7.71 -2.70
CA TYR A 102 -8.40 -8.72 -3.22
C TYR A 102 -8.98 -9.50 -4.39
N GLN A 103 -10.26 -9.85 -4.35
CA GLN A 103 -10.95 -10.49 -5.48
C GLN A 103 -10.98 -9.58 -6.72
N LEU A 104 -11.19 -8.27 -6.55
CA LEU A 104 -11.14 -7.31 -7.66
C LEU A 104 -9.71 -7.19 -8.23
N LEU A 105 -8.68 -7.22 -7.38
CA LEU A 105 -7.29 -7.23 -7.83
C LEU A 105 -6.93 -8.53 -8.56
N ASP A 106 -7.42 -9.69 -8.10
CA ASP A 106 -7.26 -10.97 -8.80
C ASP A 106 -7.89 -10.93 -10.21
N ALA A 107 -8.99 -10.19 -10.36
CA ALA A 107 -9.64 -9.94 -11.65
C ALA A 107 -8.90 -8.91 -12.52
N GLY A 108 -7.77 -8.35 -12.05
CA GLY A 108 -6.92 -7.42 -12.80
C GLY A 108 -7.35 -5.97 -12.74
N LEU A 109 -8.19 -5.57 -11.78
CA LEU A 109 -8.63 -4.18 -11.63
C LEU A 109 -7.58 -3.36 -10.84
N PHE A 110 -6.44 -3.01 -11.44
CA PHE A 110 -5.42 -2.09 -10.89
C PHE A 110 -4.34 -1.61 -11.89
#